data_AF-A0A2D6RN91-F1
#
_entry.id   AF-A0A2D6RN91-F1
#
_cell.length_a   1.000
_cell.length_b   1.000
_cell.length_c   1.000
_cell.angle_alpha   90.00
_cell.angle_beta   90.00
_cell.angle_gamma   90.00
#
_symmetry.space_group_name_H-M   'P 1'
#
loop_
_entity.id
_entity.type
_entity.pdbx_description
1 polymer ?
#
loop_
_entity_poly.entity_id
_entity_poly.type
_entity_poly.pdbx_seq_one_letter_code
_entity_poly.pdbx_strand_id
1 'polypeptide(L)'
;MLLQIKNKKGISVMIGYVLLISSLVVMGGIVYQWMKTFVPTEVIDCPDGVSIYIRDVKCENVNGSYQLNLELRNNGRFDIGGYFIHIADNPNQELATIDITENLISSGIKMNPGIKFDIGIGEDNSFKPNKDVTNVFILNNTINLVEIIPLRFQEDDNKNKFVSCGNSKVKEVVTCI
;
A
#
# COMPACT_ATOMS: atom_id res chain seq x y z
N MET A 1 -60.16 -16.01 47.68
CA MET A 1 -60.41 -15.29 46.42
C MET A 1 -59.22 -15.54 45.49
N LEU A 2 -59.33 -16.54 44.61
CA LEU A 2 -58.24 -16.93 43.70
C LEU A 2 -58.37 -16.13 42.40
N LEU A 3 -57.39 -15.25 42.15
CA LEU A 3 -57.28 -14.47 40.92
C LEU A 3 -56.87 -15.40 39.76
N GLN A 4 -57.79 -15.57 38.81
CA GLN A 4 -57.62 -16.29 37.55
C GLN A 4 -56.54 -15.61 36.69
N ILE A 5 -55.39 -16.28 36.47
CA ILE A 5 -54.35 -15.82 35.54
C ILE A 5 -54.77 -16.20 34.12
N LYS A 6 -55.49 -15.28 33.46
CA LYS A 6 -55.95 -15.42 32.08
C LYS A 6 -54.80 -15.14 31.10
N ASN A 7 -54.43 -16.16 30.29
CA ASN A 7 -53.63 -16.15 29.06
C ASN A 7 -52.71 -14.91 28.80
N LYS A 8 -51.48 -14.91 29.34
CA LYS A 8 -50.39 -13.99 28.97
C LYS A 8 -49.38 -14.60 27.96
N LYS A 9 -49.85 -15.46 27.04
CA LYS A 9 -48.96 -16.19 26.10
C LYS A 9 -48.23 -15.27 25.11
N GLY A 10 -48.75 -14.08 24.80
CA GLY A 10 -48.11 -13.11 23.89
C GLY A 10 -46.92 -12.35 24.49
N ILE A 11 -46.89 -12.20 25.82
CA ILE A 11 -45.83 -11.44 26.51
C ILE A 11 -44.51 -12.21 26.52
N SER A 12 -44.56 -13.55 26.60
CA SER A 12 -43.36 -14.40 26.55
C SER A 12 -42.63 -14.29 25.21
N VAL A 13 -43.36 -14.12 24.11
CA VAL A 13 -42.79 -13.97 22.76
C VAL A 13 -42.08 -12.61 22.64
N MET A 14 -42.70 -11.54 23.14
CA MET A 14 -42.10 -10.20 23.15
C MET A 14 -40.82 -10.16 24.00
N ILE A 15 -40.82 -10.80 25.17
CA ILE A 15 -39.61 -10.91 26.01
C ILE A 15 -38.52 -11.72 25.31
N GLY A 16 -38.89 -12.79 24.61
CA GLY A 16 -37.95 -13.59 23.81
C GLY A 16 -37.25 -12.78 22.72
N TYR A 17 -38.00 -11.96 21.98
CA TYR A 17 -37.42 -11.07 20.97
C TYR A 17 -36.46 -10.05 21.57
N VAL A 18 -36.84 -9.41 22.69
CA VAL A 18 -35.96 -8.44 23.36
C VAL A 18 -34.67 -9.08 23.84
N LEU A 19 -34.75 -10.28 24.44
CA LEU A 19 -33.56 -11.02 24.88
C LEU A 19 -32.67 -11.42 23.71
N LEU A 20 -33.24 -11.92 22.62
CA LEU A 20 -32.50 -12.34 21.43
C LEU A 20 -31.80 -11.16 20.76
N ILE A 21 -32.48 -10.01 20.63
CA ILE A 21 -31.88 -8.80 20.07
C ILE A 21 -30.76 -8.30 21.00
N SER A 22 -30.98 -8.28 22.31
CA SER A 22 -29.97 -7.81 23.27
C SER A 22 -28.70 -8.68 23.25
N SER A 23 -28.84 -10.00 23.14
CA SER A 23 -27.68 -10.90 23.11
C SER A 23 -26.88 -10.76 21.81
N LEU A 24 -27.55 -10.51 20.68
CA LEU A 24 -26.88 -10.20 19.42
C LEU A 24 -26.07 -8.90 19.48
N VAL A 25 -26.63 -7.84 20.09
CA VAL A 25 -25.92 -6.56 20.25
C VAL A 25 -24.68 -6.73 21.13
N VAL A 26 -24.79 -7.48 22.23
CA VAL A 26 -23.65 -7.75 23.13
C VAL A 26 -22.56 -8.57 22.41
N MET A 27 -22.94 -9.64 21.70
CA MET A 27 -21.99 -10.44 20.93
C MET A 27 -21.30 -9.63 19.84
N GLY A 28 -22.06 -8.78 19.12
CA GLY A 28 -21.50 -7.86 18.13
C GLY A 28 -20.47 -6.88 18.72
N GLY A 29 -20.76 -6.35 19.91
CA GLY A 29 -19.83 -5.47 20.63
C GLY A 29 -18.52 -6.17 21.01
N ILE A 30 -18.60 -7.43 21.48
CA ILE A 30 -17.42 -8.23 21.82
C ILE A 30 -16.57 -8.51 20.57
N VAL A 31 -17.20 -8.93 19.47
CA VAL A 31 -16.50 -9.20 18.21
C VAL A 31 -15.84 -7.93 17.67
N TYR A 32 -16.52 -6.78 17.73
CA TYR A 32 -15.96 -5.51 17.29
C TYR A 32 -14.71 -5.13 18.10
N GLN A 33 -14.76 -5.26 19.43
CA GLN A 33 -13.59 -5.01 20.28
C GLN A 33 -12.46 -5.98 19.97
N TRP A 34 -12.79 -7.26 19.77
CA TRP A 34 -11.81 -8.28 19.42
C TRP A 34 -11.15 -8.00 18.07
N MET A 35 -11.92 -7.64 17.04
CA MET A 35 -11.41 -7.22 15.73
C MET A 35 -10.49 -6.00 15.84
N LYS A 36 -10.83 -5.02 16.68
CA LYS A 36 -10.01 -3.82 16.88
C LYS A 36 -8.61 -4.15 17.39
N THR A 37 -8.46 -5.21 18.18
CA THR A 37 -7.14 -5.70 18.65
C THR A 37 -6.25 -6.23 17.53
N PHE A 38 -6.81 -6.71 16.41
CA PHE A 38 -6.05 -7.21 15.26
C PHE A 38 -5.73 -6.14 14.23
N VAL A 39 -6.39 -4.98 14.27
CA VAL A 39 -6.11 -3.88 13.37
C VAL A 39 -4.96 -3.06 13.95
N PRO A 40 -3.76 -3.05 13.33
CA PRO A 40 -2.67 -2.17 13.77
C PRO A 40 -3.13 -0.71 13.71
N THR A 41 -3.09 -0.02 14.84
CA THR A 41 -3.66 1.32 15.03
C THR A 41 -2.67 2.45 14.77
N GLU A 42 -1.40 2.13 14.59
CA GLU A 42 -0.35 3.09 14.33
C GLU A 42 0.27 2.76 12.98
N VAL A 43 -0.28 3.38 11.94
CA VAL A 43 0.43 3.51 10.67
C VAL A 43 1.61 4.42 11.00
N ILE A 44 2.81 3.86 11.05
CA ILE A 44 4.00 4.68 11.21
C ILE A 44 4.06 5.55 9.97
N ASP A 45 3.86 6.85 10.13
CA ASP A 45 3.97 7.76 9.01
C ASP A 45 5.44 7.99 8.69
N CYS A 46 5.73 8.19 7.41
CA CYS A 46 7.06 8.63 7.01
C CYS A 46 7.31 10.06 7.52
N PRO A 47 8.53 10.37 7.95
CA PRO A 47 8.86 11.71 8.39
C PRO A 47 8.70 12.71 7.25
N ASP A 48 8.26 13.93 7.61
CA ASP A 48 8.07 15.01 6.66
C ASP A 48 9.39 15.35 5.95
N GLY A 49 9.43 15.16 4.63
CA GLY A 49 10.61 15.42 3.80
C GLY A 49 11.18 14.19 3.09
N VAL A 50 10.49 13.05 3.11
CA VAL A 50 10.72 11.98 2.11
C VAL A 50 10.14 12.45 0.77
N SER A 51 10.94 12.46 -0.28
CA SER A 51 10.48 12.81 -1.63
C SER A 51 11.34 12.11 -2.67
N ILE A 52 10.71 11.29 -3.49
CA ILE A 52 11.27 10.84 -4.76
C ILE A 52 10.69 11.74 -5.83
N TYR A 53 11.48 12.01 -6.88
CA TYR A 53 11.04 12.71 -8.07
C TYR A 53 11.36 11.84 -9.28
N ILE A 54 10.41 11.71 -10.21
CA ILE A 54 10.63 11.05 -11.50
C ILE A 54 11.31 12.08 -12.40
N ARG A 55 12.59 11.88 -12.72
CA ARG A 55 13.32 12.81 -13.57
C ARG A 55 12.99 12.63 -15.03
N ASP A 56 13.01 11.39 -15.47
CA ASP A 56 12.82 11.05 -16.87
C ASP A 56 12.20 9.65 -16.97
N VAL A 57 11.34 9.49 -17.97
CA VAL A 57 10.68 8.23 -18.28
C VAL A 57 10.74 8.00 -19.77
N LYS A 58 11.45 6.95 -20.17
CA LYS A 58 11.51 6.52 -21.58
C LYS A 58 10.90 5.14 -21.71
N CYS A 59 9.93 5.02 -22.59
CA CYS A 59 9.31 3.74 -22.91
C CYS A 59 9.47 3.50 -24.41
N GLU A 60 10.30 2.52 -24.77
CA GLU A 60 10.68 2.22 -26.16
C GLU A 60 10.32 0.77 -26.52
N ASN A 61 9.84 0.52 -27.74
CA ASN A 61 9.64 -0.84 -28.23
C ASN A 61 10.97 -1.50 -28.64
N VAL A 62 11.33 -2.59 -27.97
CA VAL A 62 12.52 -3.40 -28.26
C VAL A 62 12.07 -4.81 -28.62
N ASN A 63 12.20 -5.19 -29.88
CA ASN A 63 11.94 -6.57 -30.36
C ASN A 63 10.55 -7.14 -30.01
N GLY A 64 9.52 -6.29 -29.94
CA GLY A 64 8.14 -6.70 -29.65
C GLY A 64 7.75 -6.68 -28.16
N SER A 65 8.64 -6.23 -27.27
CA SER A 65 8.32 -5.85 -25.89
C SER A 65 8.62 -4.37 -25.64
N TYR A 66 8.05 -3.78 -24.59
CA TYR A 66 8.29 -2.39 -24.23
C TYR A 66 9.32 -2.31 -23.10
N GLN A 67 10.42 -1.60 -23.32
CA GLN A 67 11.41 -1.33 -22.29
C GLN A 67 11.13 0.03 -21.64
N LEU A 68 10.82 0.03 -20.35
CA LEU A 68 10.62 1.23 -19.54
C LEU A 68 11.90 1.54 -18.76
N ASN A 69 12.57 2.64 -19.13
CA ASN A 69 13.69 3.22 -18.39
C ASN A 69 13.16 4.35 -17.51
N LEU A 70 13.25 4.17 -16.20
CA LEU A 70 12.73 5.09 -15.19
C LEU A 70 13.89 5.70 -14.40
N GLU A 71 14.14 7.00 -14.57
CA GLU A 71 15.14 7.73 -13.80
C GLU A 71 14.49 8.39 -12.58
N LEU A 72 14.92 7.97 -11.39
CA LEU A 72 14.44 8.47 -10.11
C LEU A 72 15.52 9.31 -9.43
N ARG A 73 15.11 10.44 -8.84
CA ARG A 73 15.95 11.27 -7.99
C ARG A 73 15.39 11.31 -6.57
N ASN A 74 16.23 11.12 -5.57
CA ASN A 74 15.87 11.44 -4.19
C ASN A 74 16.00 12.95 -4.00
N ASN A 75 14.89 13.68 -3.97
CA ASN A 75 14.87 15.12 -3.66
C ASN A 75 14.48 15.40 -2.20
N GLY A 76 14.29 14.34 -1.42
CA GLY A 76 14.01 14.42 0.01
C GLY A 76 15.24 14.75 0.84
N ARG A 77 14.99 14.99 2.13
CA ARG A 77 16.03 15.18 3.16
C ARG A 77 16.51 13.87 3.76
N PHE A 78 15.83 12.78 3.44
CA PHE A 78 15.96 11.48 4.08
C PHE A 78 16.36 10.42 3.07
N ASP A 79 17.16 9.47 3.54
CA ASP A 79 17.51 8.28 2.78
C ASP A 79 16.28 7.37 2.56
N ILE A 80 16.23 6.67 1.44
CA ILE A 80 15.09 5.82 1.07
C ILE A 80 15.59 4.39 0.84
N GLY A 81 14.84 3.40 1.32
CA GLY A 81 15.18 1.98 1.16
C GLY A 81 14.71 1.39 -0.16
N GLY A 82 13.53 1.82 -0.63
CA GLY A 82 12.93 1.32 -1.85
C GLY A 82 11.73 2.12 -2.31
N TYR A 83 10.93 1.53 -3.19
CA TYR A 83 9.65 2.08 -3.63
C TYR A 83 8.71 0.98 -4.14
N PHE A 84 7.40 1.20 -4.02
CA PHE A 84 6.41 0.46 -4.80
C PHE A 84 6.22 1.15 -6.15
N ILE A 85 5.96 0.35 -7.18
CA ILE A 85 5.66 0.85 -8.52
C ILE A 85 4.37 0.24 -9.02
N HIS A 86 3.46 1.10 -9.46
CA HIS A 86 2.22 0.70 -10.09
C HIS A 86 2.09 1.41 -11.44
N ILE A 87 1.46 0.74 -12.40
CA ILE A 87 1.14 1.33 -13.71
C ILE A 87 -0.37 1.28 -13.98
N ALA A 88 -0.79 2.08 -14.95
CA ALA A 88 -2.07 1.94 -15.64
C ALA A 88 -1.85 1.81 -17.15
N ASP A 89 -2.57 0.90 -17.78
CA ASP A 89 -2.59 0.64 -19.22
C ASP A 89 -3.73 1.40 -19.93
N ASN A 90 -4.72 1.87 -19.19
CA ASN A 90 -5.85 2.63 -19.71
C ASN A 90 -5.65 4.15 -19.52
N PRO A 91 -5.78 4.99 -20.56
CA PRO A 91 -5.68 6.44 -20.44
C PRO A 91 -6.75 7.07 -19.53
N ASN A 92 -7.89 6.41 -19.35
CA ASN A 92 -9.00 6.93 -18.54
C ASN A 92 -8.90 6.54 -17.06
N GLN A 93 -7.84 5.81 -16.67
CA GLN A 93 -7.68 5.31 -15.31
C GLN A 93 -6.84 6.30 -14.47
N GLU A 94 -7.45 6.85 -13.42
CA GLU A 94 -6.81 7.83 -12.53
C GLU A 94 -5.81 7.22 -11.52
N LEU A 95 -5.96 5.91 -11.26
CA LEU A 95 -5.18 5.18 -10.25
C LEU A 95 -4.42 4.05 -10.90
N ALA A 96 -3.09 4.03 -10.76
CA ALA A 96 -2.29 2.90 -11.16
C ALA A 96 -2.51 1.72 -10.20
N THR A 97 -2.86 0.55 -10.73
CA THR A 97 -3.20 -0.64 -9.92
C THR A 97 -2.39 -1.87 -10.27
N ILE A 98 -1.66 -1.85 -11.39
CA ILE A 98 -0.89 -2.99 -11.88
C ILE A 98 0.53 -2.89 -11.31
N ASP A 99 0.92 -3.81 -10.44
CA ASP A 99 2.30 -3.90 -9.94
C ASP A 99 3.22 -4.50 -11.02
N ILE A 100 4.35 -3.83 -11.28
CA ILE A 100 5.38 -4.26 -12.25
C ILE A 100 6.71 -4.60 -11.60
N THR A 101 6.72 -4.85 -10.28
CA THR A 101 7.92 -5.23 -9.54
C THR A 101 8.63 -6.44 -10.19
N GLU A 102 7.86 -7.44 -10.63
CA GLU A 102 8.41 -8.65 -11.26
C GLU A 102 9.06 -8.39 -12.63
N ASN A 103 8.72 -7.27 -13.27
CA ASN A 103 9.24 -6.87 -14.57
C ASN A 103 10.60 -6.17 -14.51
N LEU A 104 11.14 -5.93 -13.31
CA LEU A 104 12.46 -5.31 -13.13
C LEU A 104 13.57 -6.20 -13.69
N ILE A 105 14.50 -5.59 -14.43
CA ILE A 105 15.64 -6.26 -15.06
C ILE A 105 16.96 -5.82 -14.42
N SER A 106 17.07 -4.53 -14.07
CA SER A 106 18.31 -3.95 -13.58
C SER A 106 18.07 -2.87 -12.52
N SER A 107 19.13 -2.60 -11.73
CA SER A 107 19.22 -1.52 -10.73
C SER A 107 18.27 -1.63 -9.52
N GLY A 108 18.17 -2.82 -8.92
CA GLY A 108 17.49 -2.99 -7.64
C GLY A 108 17.28 -4.45 -7.28
N ILE A 109 16.75 -4.71 -6.08
CA ILE A 109 16.25 -6.04 -5.68
C ILE A 109 14.72 -6.01 -5.68
N LYS A 110 14.12 -7.03 -6.30
CA LYS A 110 12.68 -7.29 -6.23
C LYS A 110 12.30 -7.73 -4.81
N MET A 111 11.34 -7.05 -4.21
CA MET A 111 10.66 -7.44 -2.98
C MET A 111 9.20 -7.63 -3.40
N ASN A 112 8.53 -8.76 -3.21
CA ASN A 112 7.15 -8.87 -3.72
C ASN A 112 6.16 -8.45 -2.61
N PRO A 113 5.47 -7.28 -2.69
CA PRO A 113 5.59 -6.20 -3.69
C PRO A 113 6.66 -5.13 -3.34
N GLY A 114 7.16 -4.39 -4.35
CA GLY A 114 8.15 -3.31 -4.21
C GLY A 114 9.60 -3.58 -4.66
N ILE A 115 10.41 -2.53 -4.72
CA ILE A 115 11.78 -2.59 -5.23
C ILE A 115 12.70 -1.91 -4.23
N LYS A 116 13.76 -2.59 -3.81
CA LYS A 116 14.81 -2.05 -2.93
C LYS A 116 15.97 -1.53 -3.77
N PHE A 117 16.53 -0.37 -3.37
CA PHE A 117 17.64 0.26 -4.08
C PHE A 117 19.02 -0.37 -3.80
N ASP A 118 19.18 -1.19 -2.75
CA ASP A 118 20.46 -1.83 -2.39
C ASP A 118 20.48 -3.36 -2.60
N ILE A 119 21.67 -3.88 -2.92
CA ILE A 119 22.07 -5.29 -2.99
C ILE A 119 22.49 -5.83 -1.61
N GLY A 120 22.74 -4.94 -0.62
CA GLY A 120 23.15 -5.31 0.74
C GLY A 120 22.14 -6.19 1.49
N ILE A 121 22.67 -7.17 2.23
CA ILE A 121 21.93 -8.04 3.15
C ILE A 121 21.65 -7.23 4.44
N GLY A 122 20.60 -6.41 4.43
CA GLY A 122 20.25 -5.54 5.57
C GLY A 122 19.00 -4.70 5.32
N GLU A 123 18.44 -4.10 6.37
CA GLU A 123 17.29 -3.18 6.33
C GLU A 123 17.77 -1.72 6.21
N ASP A 124 18.50 -1.43 5.13
CA ASP A 124 19.17 -0.14 4.98
C ASP A 124 18.46 0.79 4.00
N ASN A 125 18.45 2.08 4.35
CA ASN A 125 18.06 3.17 3.47
C ASN A 125 19.27 3.60 2.62
N SER A 126 19.42 3.00 1.45
CA SER A 126 20.59 3.18 0.58
C SER A 126 20.47 4.34 -0.40
N PHE A 127 19.25 4.75 -0.77
CA PHE A 127 19.05 5.82 -1.74
C PHE A 127 19.16 7.19 -1.06
N LYS A 128 20.37 7.74 -1.07
CA LYS A 128 20.72 9.00 -0.41
C LYS A 128 20.11 10.23 -1.11
N PRO A 129 19.86 11.33 -0.39
CA PRO A 129 19.47 12.61 -0.95
C PRO A 129 20.36 13.07 -2.10
N ASN A 130 19.76 13.71 -3.11
CA ASN A 130 20.40 14.22 -4.31
C ASN A 130 21.12 13.17 -5.18
N LYS A 131 20.79 11.88 -4.99
CA LYS A 131 21.24 10.81 -5.88
C LYS A 131 20.17 10.47 -6.89
N ASP A 132 20.65 9.96 -8.02
CA ASP A 132 19.86 9.48 -9.13
C ASP A 132 20.08 7.99 -9.31
N VAL A 133 19.05 7.29 -9.78
CA VAL A 133 19.09 5.87 -10.11
C VAL A 133 18.18 5.60 -11.30
N THR A 134 18.62 4.73 -12.20
CA THR A 134 17.85 4.36 -13.40
C THR A 134 17.48 2.89 -13.32
N ASN A 135 16.19 2.62 -13.29
CA ASN A 135 15.62 1.28 -13.20
C ASN A 135 14.99 0.90 -14.53
N VAL A 136 15.22 -0.34 -14.96
CA VAL A 136 14.76 -0.83 -16.27
C VAL A 136 13.77 -1.96 -16.09
N PHE A 137 12.63 -1.85 -16.77
CA PHE A 137 11.54 -2.82 -16.75
C PHE A 137 11.22 -3.30 -18.17
N ILE A 138 10.85 -4.57 -18.32
CA ILE A 138 10.29 -5.12 -19.57
C ILE A 138 8.79 -5.31 -19.38
N LEU A 139 8.01 -4.63 -20.20
CA LEU A 139 6.55 -4.66 -20.20
C LEU A 139 6.06 -5.35 -21.48
N ASN A 140 4.90 -6.01 -21.38
CA ASN A 140 4.25 -6.64 -22.52
C ASN A 140 3.28 -5.68 -23.25
N ASN A 141 2.83 -4.63 -22.55
CA ASN A 141 1.82 -3.70 -23.02
C ASN A 141 2.32 -2.26 -22.90
N THR A 142 1.68 -1.34 -23.63
CA THR A 142 1.88 0.10 -23.43
C THR A 142 1.31 0.55 -22.10
N ILE A 143 1.86 1.62 -21.55
CA ILE A 143 1.42 2.23 -20.31
C ILE A 143 1.16 3.71 -20.51
N ASN A 144 0.27 4.23 -19.67
CA ASN A 144 -0.17 5.62 -19.72
C ASN A 144 0.16 6.38 -18.44
N LEU A 145 0.29 5.67 -17.32
CA LEU A 145 0.56 6.25 -16.01
C LEU A 145 1.54 5.38 -15.25
N VAL A 146 2.51 6.02 -14.60
CA VAL A 146 3.39 5.40 -13.60
C VAL A 146 3.15 6.09 -12.27
N GLU A 147 2.92 5.30 -11.22
CA GLU A 147 2.80 5.76 -9.85
C GLU A 147 3.86 5.09 -8.98
N ILE A 148 4.50 5.89 -8.13
CA ILE A 148 5.59 5.46 -7.26
C ILE A 148 5.29 5.88 -5.83
N ILE A 149 5.45 4.93 -4.91
CA ILE A 149 5.28 5.17 -3.47
C ILE A 149 6.61 4.84 -2.78
N PRO A 150 7.33 5.82 -2.21
CA PRO A 150 8.60 5.57 -1.55
C PRO A 150 8.48 4.67 -0.32
N LEU A 151 9.54 3.95 -0.01
CA LEU A 151 9.63 3.01 1.11
C LEU A 151 10.86 3.28 1.95
N ARG A 152 10.71 3.24 3.28
CA ARG A 152 11.79 3.51 4.21
C ARG A 152 11.79 2.48 5.34
N PHE A 153 12.98 2.03 5.74
CA PHE A 153 13.18 1.27 6.97
C PHE A 153 13.41 2.27 8.11
N GLN A 154 12.60 2.19 9.16
CA GLN A 154 12.69 3.08 10.31
C GLN A 154 12.64 2.27 11.60
N GLU A 155 13.49 2.64 12.54
CA GLU A 155 13.47 2.05 13.87
C GLU A 155 12.34 2.70 14.68
N ASP A 156 11.47 1.86 15.23
CA ASP A 156 10.35 2.25 16.08
C ASP A 156 10.19 1.19 17.17
N ASP A 157 10.27 1.61 18.44
CA ASP A 157 10.33 0.72 19.62
C ASP A 157 11.42 -0.38 19.55
N ASN A 158 12.67 0.00 19.22
CA ASN A 158 13.81 -0.92 19.05
C ASN A 158 13.58 -2.03 18.01
N LYS A 159 12.61 -1.85 17.11
CA LYS A 159 12.34 -2.74 15.98
C LYS A 159 12.44 -1.93 14.71
N ASN A 160 13.23 -2.41 13.76
CA ASN A 160 13.16 -1.91 12.41
C ASN A 160 11.81 -2.31 11.81
N LYS A 161 11.08 -1.31 11.36
CA LYS A 161 9.81 -1.49 10.67
C LYS A 161 9.94 -0.91 9.27
N PHE A 162 9.31 -1.60 8.35
CA PHE A 162 9.17 -1.16 6.98
C PHE A 162 7.97 -0.21 6.87
N VAL A 163 8.20 0.98 6.32
CA VAL A 163 7.20 2.05 6.27
C VAL A 163 6.95 2.47 4.83
N SER A 164 5.67 2.54 4.46
CA SER A 164 5.20 3.02 3.16
C SER A 164 4.86 4.51 3.21
N CYS A 165 5.55 5.33 2.42
CA CYS A 165 5.39 6.78 2.42
C CYS A 165 4.27 7.23 1.47
N GLY A 166 3.02 6.83 1.76
CA GLY A 166 1.86 7.13 0.91
C GLY A 166 1.63 8.63 0.63
N ASN A 167 1.99 9.50 1.58
CA ASN A 167 1.88 10.95 1.45
C ASN A 167 2.90 11.54 0.44
N SER A 168 3.98 10.81 0.14
CA SER A 168 5.05 11.22 -0.78
C SER A 168 4.95 10.53 -2.14
N LYS A 169 3.77 10.05 -2.51
CA LYS A 169 3.54 9.39 -3.80
C LYS A 169 3.74 10.35 -4.97
N VAL A 170 4.31 9.85 -6.06
CA VAL A 170 4.51 10.60 -7.31
C VAL A 170 3.84 9.87 -8.45
N LYS A 171 3.23 10.64 -9.36
CA LYS A 171 2.59 10.14 -10.57
C LYS A 171 3.14 10.88 -11.78
N GLU A 172 3.40 10.15 -12.86
CA GLU A 172 3.84 10.70 -14.14
C GLU A 172 3.03 10.06 -15.28
N VAL A 173 2.57 10.87 -16.22
CA VAL A 173 1.93 10.39 -17.45
C VAL A 173 3.02 9.99 -18.43
N VAL A 174 2.93 8.77 -18.96
CA VAL A 174 3.94 8.19 -19.84
C VAL A 174 3.32 7.88 -21.19
N THR A 175 4.08 8.09 -22.27
CA THR A 175 3.69 7.68 -23.62
C THR A 175 4.78 6.76 -24.16
N CYS A 176 4.42 5.50 -24.47
CA CYS A 176 5.32 4.56 -25.10
C CYS A 176 5.37 4.79 -26.61
N ILE A 177 6.58 4.83 -27.17
CA ILE A 177 6.86 5.09 -28.59
C ILE A 177 7.45 3.84 -29.25
#